data_AF-A0A6J3C5S8-F1
#
_entry.id   AF-A0A6J3C5S8-F1
#
_cell.length_a   1.000
_cell.length_b   1.000
_cell.length_c   1.000
_cell.angle_alpha   90.00
_cell.angle_beta   90.00
_cell.angle_gamma   90.00
#
_symmetry.space_group_name_H-M   'P 1'
#
loop_
_entity.id
_entity.type
_entity.pdbx_description
1 polymer ?
#
loop_
_entity_poly.entity_id
_entity_poly.type
_entity_poly.pdbx_seq_one_letter_code
_entity_poly.pdbx_strand_id
1 'polypeptide(L)'
;MKLKYCQLNYCVYRYRPNGVGRPPRKSELVYLAPSPSYCEPDAAAGSPGTHGRHCNRTSRDEDGCEKLCCGRGYNTVRVVKHVQCRCQFHWCCKVTCDTCLSRTETHVCE
;
A
#
# COMPACT_ATOMS: atom_id res chain seq x y z
N MET A 1 -1.03 -8.63 -10.96
CA MET A 1 -0.31 -8.47 -12.26
C MET A 1 -0.47 -9.76 -13.06
N LYS A 2 -1.37 -9.82 -14.04
CA LYS A 2 -1.45 -10.95 -14.97
C LYS A 2 -0.88 -10.52 -16.32
N LEU A 3 0.22 -11.16 -16.71
CA LEU A 3 0.82 -11.08 -18.04
C LEU A 3 0.04 -11.97 -18.99
N LYS A 4 -0.60 -11.39 -20.00
CA LYS A 4 -0.97 -12.11 -21.23
C LYS A 4 -0.62 -11.25 -22.45
N TYR A 5 0.48 -11.68 -23.07
CA TYR A 5 0.97 -11.57 -24.46
C TYR A 5 0.41 -10.50 -25.41
N CYS A 6 1.34 -9.79 -26.07
CA CYS A 6 1.11 -8.90 -27.22
C CYS A 6 0.65 -9.75 -28.42
N GLN A 7 -0.65 -9.72 -28.73
CA GLN A 7 -1.19 -10.28 -29.97
C GLN A 7 -1.37 -9.14 -30.98
N LEU A 8 -0.67 -9.28 -32.11
CA LEU A 8 -0.92 -8.67 -33.41
C LEU A 8 -1.38 -7.19 -33.41
N ASN A 9 -0.47 -6.29 -33.83
CA ASN A 9 -0.75 -4.96 -34.37
C ASN A 9 -1.23 -3.84 -33.41
N TYR A 10 -1.14 -3.99 -32.09
CA TYR A 10 -1.46 -2.88 -31.16
C TYR A 10 -0.21 -2.29 -30.50
N CYS A 11 0.33 -1.23 -31.11
CA CYS A 11 1.34 -0.39 -30.47
C CYS A 11 0.72 0.36 -29.30
N VAL A 12 1.14 0.06 -28.07
CA VAL A 12 0.73 0.81 -26.88
C VAL A 12 1.44 2.15 -26.89
N TYR A 13 0.73 3.20 -27.31
CA TYR A 13 1.23 4.57 -27.23
C TYR A 13 0.95 5.14 -25.85
N ARG A 14 1.82 6.04 -25.37
CA ARG A 14 1.50 6.85 -24.19
C ARG A 14 0.29 7.74 -24.50
N TYR A 15 -0.76 7.66 -23.68
CA TYR A 15 -1.87 8.61 -23.77
C TYR A 15 -1.37 10.03 -23.48
N ARG A 16 -1.51 10.94 -24.45
CA ARG A 16 -1.31 12.38 -24.28
C ARG A 16 -2.62 13.09 -24.63
N PRO A 17 -3.20 13.89 -23.73
CA PRO A 17 -4.52 14.49 -23.95
C PRO A 17 -4.56 15.47 -25.14
N ASN A 18 -3.42 16.07 -25.56
CA ASN A 18 -3.35 17.06 -26.65
C ASN A 18 -2.19 16.82 -27.64
N GLY A 19 -1.82 15.57 -27.96
CA GLY A 19 -0.75 15.34 -28.95
C GLY A 19 -0.62 13.89 -29.44
N VAL A 20 0.13 13.72 -30.54
CA VAL A 20 0.45 12.39 -31.10
C VAL A 20 1.31 11.62 -30.09
N GLY A 21 0.83 10.43 -29.69
CA GLY A 21 1.51 9.55 -28.75
C GLY A 21 2.85 9.07 -29.31
N ARG A 22 3.87 8.97 -28.45
CA ARG A 22 5.17 8.40 -28.83
C ARG A 22 5.28 6.94 -28.39
N PRO A 23 6.08 6.12 -29.10
CA PRO A 23 6.47 4.82 -28.60
C PRO A 23 7.13 4.92 -27.21
N PRO A 24 6.89 3.94 -26.33
CA PRO A 24 7.53 3.87 -25.02
C PRO A 24 9.03 3.59 -25.18
N ARG A 25 9.84 4.12 -24.26
CA ARG A 25 11.27 3.79 -24.16
C ARG A 25 11.44 2.43 -23.49
N LYS A 26 12.58 1.76 -23.71
CA LYS A 26 12.92 0.48 -23.05
C LYS A 26 12.88 0.55 -21.51
N SER A 27 13.06 1.73 -20.93
CA SER A 27 13.03 1.97 -19.49
C SER A 27 11.64 2.28 -18.92
N GLU A 28 10.60 2.37 -19.75
CA GLU A 28 9.24 2.73 -19.31
C GLU A 28 8.39 1.48 -19.10
N LEU A 29 7.62 1.45 -18.00
CA LEU A 29 6.59 0.44 -17.80
C LEU A 29 5.35 0.79 -18.65
N VAL A 30 4.82 -0.22 -19.34
CA VAL A 30 3.59 -0.13 -20.12
C VAL A 30 2.57 -1.15 -19.63
N TYR A 31 1.29 -0.78 -19.68
CA TYR A 31 0.17 -1.64 -19.32
C TYR A 31 -0.81 -1.70 -20.48
N LEU A 32 -1.46 -2.86 -20.64
CA LEU A 32 -2.39 -3.11 -21.75
C LEU A 32 -3.85 -2.89 -21.35
N ALA A 33 -4.15 -3.03 -20.06
CA ALA A 33 -5.49 -2.93 -19.53
C ALA A 33 -5.48 -2.05 -18.29
N PRO A 34 -6.58 -1.32 -18.03
CA PRO A 34 -6.71 -0.57 -16.79
C PRO A 34 -6.65 -1.51 -15.58
N SER A 35 -6.13 -1.00 -14.47
CA SER A 35 -6.16 -1.73 -13.21
C SER A 35 -7.61 -1.91 -12.74
N PRO A 36 -7.97 -3.09 -12.21
CA PRO A 36 -9.27 -3.28 -11.57
C PRO A 36 -9.33 -2.48 -10.25
N SER A 37 -10.52 -2.41 -9.66
CA SER A 37 -10.65 -1.99 -8.27
C SER A 37 -10.05 -3.04 -7.34
N TYR A 38 -9.31 -2.60 -6.32
CA TYR A 38 -8.72 -3.47 -5.30
C TYR A 38 -9.44 -3.38 -3.95
N CYS A 39 -10.52 -2.60 -3.87
CA CYS A 39 -11.25 -2.34 -2.64
C CYS A 39 -11.93 -3.61 -2.09
N GLU A 40 -12.59 -4.35 -3.00
CA GLU A 40 -13.35 -5.55 -2.68
C GLU A 40 -12.56 -6.81 -3.10
N PRO A 41 -12.85 -7.97 -2.49
CA PRO A 41 -12.29 -9.24 -2.91
C PRO A 41 -12.74 -9.58 -4.34
N ASP A 42 -11.76 -9.82 -5.22
CA ASP A 42 -11.97 -10.27 -6.60
C ASP A 42 -11.01 -11.42 -6.92
N ALA A 43 -11.52 -12.64 -6.86
CA ALA A 43 -10.77 -13.86 -7.16
C ALA A 43 -10.29 -13.94 -8.63
N ALA A 44 -11.03 -13.34 -9.56
CA ALA A 44 -10.67 -13.34 -10.98
C ALA A 44 -9.45 -12.44 -11.23
N ALA A 45 -9.42 -11.27 -10.58
CA ALA A 45 -8.25 -10.38 -10.57
C ALA A 45 -7.11 -10.91 -9.67
N GLY A 46 -7.42 -11.79 -8.70
CA GLY A 46 -6.50 -12.24 -7.66
C GLY A 46 -6.29 -11.20 -6.56
N SER A 47 -7.30 -10.34 -6.35
CA SER A 47 -7.30 -9.31 -5.31
C SER A 47 -8.04 -9.83 -4.07
N PRO A 48 -7.44 -9.81 -2.87
CA PRO A 48 -8.13 -10.17 -1.63
C PRO A 48 -9.04 -9.05 -1.09
N GLY A 49 -9.01 -7.84 -1.67
CA GLY A 49 -9.68 -6.66 -1.13
C GLY A 49 -8.85 -5.91 -0.07
N THR A 50 -9.41 -4.83 0.50
CA THR A 50 -8.74 -4.01 1.53
C THR A 50 -9.31 -4.15 2.94
N HIS A 51 -10.32 -4.99 3.12
CA HIS A 51 -10.90 -5.30 4.43
C HIS A 51 -9.85 -5.83 5.42
N GLY A 52 -9.92 -5.39 6.67
CA GLY A 52 -9.00 -5.83 7.72
C GLY A 52 -7.56 -5.31 7.59
N ARG A 53 -7.26 -4.42 6.63
CA ARG A 53 -5.94 -3.81 6.49
C ARG A 53 -5.74 -2.69 7.49
N HIS A 54 -4.52 -2.58 8.02
CA HIS A 54 -4.13 -1.44 8.84
C HIS A 54 -3.97 -0.20 7.96
N CYS A 55 -4.51 0.92 8.39
CA CYS A 55 -4.46 2.19 7.68
C CYS A 55 -3.89 3.30 8.56
N ASN A 56 -3.39 4.35 7.92
CA ASN A 56 -2.86 5.53 8.59
C ASN A 56 -3.89 6.66 8.57
N ARG A 57 -4.43 7.03 9.74
CA ARG A 57 -5.49 8.05 9.83
C ARG A 57 -5.01 9.45 9.47
N THR A 58 -3.73 9.77 9.68
CA THR A 58 -3.19 11.11 9.42
C THR A 58 -2.67 11.28 8.00
N SER A 59 -2.45 10.19 7.27
CA SER A 59 -1.99 10.23 5.89
C SER A 59 -3.14 10.54 4.93
N ARG A 60 -2.83 11.33 3.89
CA ARG A 60 -3.71 11.60 2.74
C ARG A 60 -3.27 10.82 1.49
N ASP A 61 -2.18 10.08 1.59
CA ASP A 61 -1.64 9.25 0.51
C ASP A 61 -2.34 7.88 0.48
N GLU A 62 -1.82 6.95 -0.32
CA GLU A 62 -2.45 5.63 -0.56
C GLU A 62 -2.48 4.73 0.69
N ASP A 63 -1.69 5.04 1.72
CA ASP A 63 -1.76 4.40 3.05
C ASP A 63 -2.83 5.04 3.96
N GLY A 64 -3.38 6.18 3.55
CA GLY A 64 -4.42 6.93 4.25
C GLY A 64 -5.71 6.14 4.36
N CYS A 65 -6.35 6.16 5.52
CA CYS A 65 -7.58 5.40 5.75
C CYS A 65 -8.72 5.75 4.77
N GLU A 66 -8.80 7.01 4.32
CA GLU A 66 -9.81 7.44 3.34
C GLU A 66 -9.66 6.70 1.99
N LYS A 67 -8.43 6.58 1.49
CA LYS A 67 -8.13 5.89 0.23
C LYS A 67 -8.07 4.38 0.40
N LEU A 68 -7.33 3.90 1.41
CA LEU A 68 -7.09 2.48 1.62
C LEU A 68 -8.38 1.72 1.94
N CYS A 69 -9.28 2.32 2.72
CA CYS A 69 -10.57 1.73 3.07
C CYS A 69 -11.67 2.12 2.08
N CYS A 70 -11.33 2.78 0.96
CA CYS A 70 -12.24 3.14 -0.12
C CYS A 70 -13.53 3.85 0.34
N GLY A 71 -13.41 4.71 1.36
CA GLY A 71 -14.54 5.43 1.94
C GLY A 71 -15.50 4.60 2.81
N ARG A 72 -15.24 3.30 3.05
CA ARG A 72 -16.08 2.45 3.90
C ARG A 72 -16.00 2.81 5.40
N GLY A 73 -14.90 3.42 5.83
CA GLY A 73 -14.61 3.67 7.23
C GLY A 73 -13.56 2.71 7.79
N TYR A 74 -13.25 2.87 9.07
CA TYR A 74 -12.24 2.06 9.77
C TYR A 74 -12.51 2.02 11.28
N ASN A 75 -12.20 0.89 11.88
CA ASN A 75 -12.24 0.69 13.32
C ASN A 75 -10.96 1.21 13.97
N THR A 76 -11.10 1.87 15.11
CA THR A 76 -9.97 2.34 15.93
C THR A 76 -9.87 1.54 17.20
N VAL A 77 -8.75 0.83 17.39
CA VAL A 77 -8.49 0.02 18.57
C VAL A 77 -7.33 0.62 19.35
N ARG A 78 -7.54 0.82 20.66
CA ARG A 78 -6.48 1.24 21.58
C ARG A 78 -5.75 0.01 22.10
N VAL A 79 -4.47 -0.09 21.79
CA VAL A 79 -3.62 -1.22 22.17
C VAL A 79 -2.53 -0.74 23.11
N VAL A 80 -2.37 -1.44 24.23
CA VAL A 80 -1.22 -1.26 25.13
C VAL A 80 -0.19 -2.31 24.78
N LYS A 81 1.04 -1.87 24.47
CA LYS A 81 2.14 -2.75 24.07
C LYS A 81 3.32 -2.57 25.02
N HIS A 82 3.97 -3.67 25.39
CA HIS A 82 5.28 -3.62 26.02
C HIS A 82 6.33 -3.35 24.93
N VAL A 83 7.12 -2.29 25.11
CA VAL A 83 8.16 -1.87 24.16
C VAL A 83 9.50 -1.72 24.89
N GLN A 84 10.59 -1.98 24.17
CA GLN A 84 11.92 -1.66 24.69
C GLN A 84 12.13 -0.14 24.63
N CYS A 85 12.53 0.45 25.74
CA CYS A 85 12.70 1.89 25.91
C CYS A 85 13.99 2.18 26.69
N ARG A 86 14.44 3.44 26.65
CA ARG A 86 15.63 3.91 27.40
C ARG A 86 16.87 3.04 27.20
N CYS A 87 17.06 2.56 25.98
CA CYS A 87 18.18 1.70 25.63
C CYS A 87 19.51 2.44 25.74
N GLN A 88 20.46 1.84 26.45
CA GLN A 88 21.83 2.32 26.59
C GLN A 88 22.80 1.33 25.95
N PHE A 89 23.73 1.84 25.17
CA PHE A 89 24.78 1.06 24.56
C PHE A 89 26.05 1.16 25.39
N HIS A 90 26.60 0.00 25.76
CA HIS A 90 27.86 -0.15 26.46
C HIS A 90 28.92 -0.59 25.46
N TRP A 91 29.95 0.23 25.29
CA TRP A 91 31.07 -0.06 24.39
C TRP A 91 31.78 -1.35 24.82
N CYS A 92 32.16 -2.18 23.84
CA CYS A 92 32.42 -3.64 23.91
C CYS A 92 31.24 -4.56 23.52
N CYS A 93 30.12 -3.98 23.06
CA CYS A 93 29.03 -4.63 22.29
C CYS A 93 27.80 -5.10 23.08
N LYS A 94 27.39 -4.38 24.13
CA LYS A 94 26.16 -4.72 24.88
C LYS A 94 25.13 -3.59 24.82
N VAL A 95 23.88 -3.92 24.54
CA VAL A 95 22.73 -3.00 24.66
C VAL A 95 21.90 -3.43 25.86
N THR A 96 21.57 -2.50 26.74
CA THR A 96 20.64 -2.72 27.86
C THR A 96 19.44 -1.80 27.72
N CYS A 97 18.23 -2.35 27.74
CA CYS A 97 16.99 -1.60 27.61
C CYS A 97 16.03 -1.93 28.76
N ASP A 98 15.13 -0.99 29.06
CA ASP A 98 14.00 -1.22 29.95
C ASP A 98 12.78 -1.67 29.15
N THR A 99 11.84 -2.35 29.82
CA THR A 99 10.53 -2.65 29.23
C THR A 99 9.50 -1.63 29.70
N CYS A 100 9.03 -0.76 28.80
CA CYS A 100 8.00 0.25 29.06
C CYS A 100 6.63 -0.18 28.51
N LEU A 101 5.56 0.38 29.08
CA LEU A 101 4.23 0.32 28.50
C LEU A 101 4.01 1.50 27.55
N SER A 102 3.64 1.20 26.30
CA SER A 102 3.26 2.20 25.30
C SER A 102 1.78 2.03 24.94
N ARG A 103 1.04 3.14 24.91
CA ARG A 103 -0.37 3.18 24.48
C ARG A 103 -0.41 3.71 23.05
N THR A 104 -0.90 2.91 22.12
CA THR A 104 -0.99 3.26 20.70
C THR A 104 -2.40 3.00 20.18
N GLU A 105 -2.85 3.83 19.23
CA GLU A 105 -4.09 3.61 18.50
C GLU A 105 -3.77 2.94 17.16
N THR A 106 -4.47 1.86 16.83
CA THR A 106 -4.37 1.18 15.54
C THR A 106 -5.69 1.29 14.80
N HIS A 107 -5.62 1.66 13.52
CA HIS A 107 -6.79 1.82 12.66
C HIS A 107 -6.83 0.70 11.62
N VAL A 108 -7.99 0.05 11.47
CA VAL A 108 -8.18 -1.12 10.60
C VAL A 108 -9.43 -0.93 9.74
N CYS A 109 -9.30 -1.08 8.42
CA CYS A 109 -10.41 -0.96 7.49
C CYS A 109 -11.51 -1.99 7.79
N GLU A 110 -12.76 -1.52 7.70
CA GLU A 110 -13.96 -2.36 7.73
C GLU A 110 -14.10 -3.19 6.46
#